data_AF-A0A2K0UDW9-F1
#
_entry.id   AF-A0A2K0UDW9-F1
#
_cell.length_a   1.000
_cell.length_b   1.000
_cell.length_c   1.000
_cell.angle_alpha   90.00
_cell.angle_beta   90.00
_cell.angle_gamma   90.00
#
_symmetry.space_group_name_H-M   'P 1'
#
loop_
_entity.id
_entity.type
_entity.pdbx_description
1 polymer ?
#
loop_
_entity_poly.entity_id
_entity_poly.type
_entity_poly.pdbx_seq_one_letter_code
_entity_poly.pdbx_strand_id
1 'polypeptide(L)'
;MKVTVGVLDTKGTSPQSPITDSLGGMAKSSGDLANFIGAMMEQAYSSYLTKTWAGQKVAFVDPRKWELHPAVCERIEIVREKQISEFLQAVATIRASGTEVTENVVLPQVDEMAWEGEDALETVWNSYLGGEINSFLNEYTESSVRTVEQLIQWNSDHKDLELPPAFPGQEQLDNTLKSNLTEEKRQEIVSFIRKIAKDDGFDRIFEETGAEVLIGPLDGRIVTVAAAAGYPAGVAPLGYADN
;
A
#
# COMPACT_ATOMS: atom_id res chain seq x y z
N MET A 1 9.22 -4.14 -1.61
CA MET A 1 8.28 -5.20 -1.20
C MET A 1 7.89 -4.96 0.24
N LYS A 2 6.60 -4.84 0.50
CA LYS A 2 5.99 -4.83 1.84
C LYS A 2 5.61 -6.27 2.19
N VAL A 3 5.84 -6.71 3.43
CA VAL A 3 5.38 -8.03 3.88
C VAL A 3 3.89 -7.99 4.29
N THR A 4 3.33 -9.14 4.65
CA THR A 4 1.98 -9.21 5.21
C THR A 4 1.91 -8.40 6.50
N VAL A 5 0.81 -7.67 6.71
CA VAL A 5 0.59 -6.94 7.97
C VAL A 5 0.61 -7.92 9.14
N GLY A 6 1.30 -7.56 10.23
CA GLY A 6 1.40 -8.37 11.45
C GLY A 6 2.42 -9.51 11.43
N VAL A 7 3.11 -9.77 10.31
CA VAL A 7 4.17 -10.81 10.26
C VAL A 7 5.48 -10.36 10.92
N LEU A 8 5.77 -9.06 10.88
CA LEU A 8 6.90 -8.46 11.58
C LEU A 8 6.39 -7.36 12.51
N ASP A 9 7.04 -7.22 13.67
CA ASP A 9 6.76 -6.13 14.61
C ASP A 9 7.18 -4.79 14.01
N THR A 10 6.28 -3.81 14.03
CA THR A 10 6.50 -2.44 13.53
C THR A 10 6.96 -1.49 14.63
N LYS A 11 7.19 -1.96 15.85
CA LYS A 11 7.71 -1.15 16.95
C LYS A 11 8.99 -0.39 16.56
N GLY A 12 9.08 0.87 16.97
CA GLY A 12 10.19 1.76 16.63
C GLY A 12 10.14 2.34 15.21
N THR A 13 9.08 2.09 14.44
CA THR A 13 8.82 2.78 13.17
C THR A 13 7.79 3.89 13.35
N SER A 14 7.89 4.96 12.55
CA SER A 14 6.88 6.02 12.52
C SER A 14 5.56 5.42 12.04
N PRO A 15 4.51 5.39 12.87
CA PRO A 15 3.31 4.64 12.56
C PRO A 15 2.28 5.50 11.81
N GLN A 16 1.37 4.82 11.13
CA GLN A 16 0.16 5.38 10.55
C GLN A 16 -1.07 4.64 11.09
N SER A 17 -1.09 3.31 10.96
CA SER A 17 -2.20 2.48 11.44
C SER A 17 -1.86 0.99 11.49
N PRO A 18 -2.27 0.28 12.55
CA PRO A 18 -2.03 -1.15 12.69
C PRO A 18 -2.71 -2.01 11.61
N ILE A 19 -3.68 -1.47 10.85
CA ILE A 19 -4.37 -2.23 9.80
C ILE A 19 -3.61 -2.25 8.47
N THR A 20 -2.65 -1.36 8.25
CA THR A 20 -1.93 -1.25 6.97
C THR A 20 -0.42 -1.23 7.13
N ASP A 21 0.08 -0.84 8.30
CA ASP A 21 1.50 -0.74 8.57
C ASP A 21 2.17 -2.11 8.53
N SER A 22 3.32 -2.14 7.88
CA SER A 22 4.12 -3.33 7.74
C SER A 22 5.53 -2.95 7.31
N LEU A 23 6.50 -3.76 7.73
CA LEU A 23 7.87 -3.61 7.29
C LEU A 23 8.06 -4.11 5.86
N GLY A 24 9.18 -3.75 5.26
CA GLY A 24 9.50 -4.14 3.91
C GLY A 24 10.95 -3.86 3.55
N GLY A 25 11.28 -4.21 2.32
CA GLY A 25 12.60 -4.03 1.74
C GLY A 25 12.54 -3.35 0.39
N MET A 26 13.59 -2.58 0.10
CA MET A 26 13.85 -2.02 -1.21
C MET A 26 15.24 -2.45 -1.64
N ALA A 27 15.36 -3.01 -2.84
CA ALA A 27 16.63 -3.40 -3.40
C ALA A 27 16.58 -3.30 -4.94
N LYS A 28 17.76 -3.31 -5.57
CA LYS A 28 17.88 -3.22 -7.04
C LYS A 28 17.61 -4.55 -7.76
N SER A 29 17.63 -5.66 -7.02
CA SER A 29 17.40 -7.00 -7.57
C SER A 29 16.48 -7.82 -6.66
N SER A 30 15.75 -8.77 -7.24
CA SER A 30 14.95 -9.73 -6.47
C SER A 30 15.80 -10.62 -5.56
N GLY A 31 17.05 -10.88 -5.93
CA GLY A 31 18.03 -11.61 -5.11
C GLY A 31 18.38 -10.88 -3.82
N ASP A 32 18.78 -9.61 -3.93
CA ASP A 32 19.10 -8.78 -2.77
C ASP A 32 17.86 -8.61 -1.89
N LEU A 33 16.69 -8.43 -2.50
CA LEU A 33 15.43 -8.29 -1.78
C LEU A 33 15.06 -9.57 -1.02
N ALA A 34 15.21 -10.74 -1.65
CA ALA A 34 14.96 -12.03 -1.01
C ALA A 34 15.91 -12.29 0.16
N ASN A 35 17.18 -11.90 0.05
CA ASN A 35 18.15 -12.01 1.14
C ASN A 35 17.79 -11.06 2.29
N PHE A 36 17.42 -9.81 1.99
CA PHE A 36 17.07 -8.81 3.00
C PHE A 36 15.79 -9.19 3.76
N ILE A 37 14.70 -9.47 3.03
CA ILE A 37 13.44 -9.93 3.63
C ILE A 37 13.65 -11.26 4.36
N GLY A 38 14.45 -12.16 3.79
CA GLY A 38 14.76 -13.44 4.41
C GLY A 38 15.51 -13.31 5.74
N ALA A 39 16.40 -12.32 5.86
CA ALA A 39 17.05 -12.01 7.12
C ALA A 39 16.05 -11.44 8.15
N MET A 40 15.13 -10.56 7.73
CA MET A 40 14.11 -9.99 8.62
C MET A 40 13.11 -11.04 9.12
N MET A 41 12.74 -11.99 8.27
CA MET A 41 11.76 -13.04 8.57
C MET A 41 12.38 -14.35 9.07
N GLU A 42 13.70 -14.40 9.23
CA GLU A 42 14.46 -15.60 9.59
C GLU A 42 14.14 -16.81 8.66
N GLN A 43 13.93 -16.55 7.37
CA GLN A 43 13.55 -17.54 6.35
C GLN A 43 14.39 -17.39 5.08
N ALA A 44 14.82 -18.50 4.47
CA ALA A 44 15.51 -18.46 3.19
C ALA A 44 14.53 -18.36 2.01
N TYR A 45 14.48 -17.20 1.34
CA TYR A 45 13.65 -17.00 0.14
C TYR A 45 14.38 -17.20 -1.19
N SER A 46 15.72 -17.24 -1.17
CA SER A 46 16.54 -17.34 -2.39
C SER A 46 16.27 -18.64 -3.19
N SER A 47 15.80 -19.70 -2.53
CA SER A 47 15.39 -20.96 -3.17
C SER A 47 14.18 -20.82 -4.09
N TYR A 48 13.33 -19.81 -3.88
CA TYR A 48 12.17 -19.53 -4.73
C TYR A 48 12.53 -18.71 -5.99
N LEU A 49 13.76 -18.20 -6.10
CA LEU A 49 14.20 -17.41 -7.25
C LEU A 49 14.67 -18.31 -8.40
N THR A 50 13.72 -18.87 -9.14
CA THR A 50 13.96 -19.80 -10.26
C THR A 50 14.39 -19.12 -11.57
N LYS A 51 14.38 -17.78 -11.61
CA LYS A 51 14.62 -16.96 -12.82
C LYS A 51 13.62 -17.20 -13.97
N THR A 52 12.48 -17.83 -13.69
CA THR A 52 11.42 -18.09 -14.66
C THR A 52 10.06 -18.05 -13.97
N TRP A 53 9.00 -17.77 -14.73
CA TRP A 53 7.62 -17.89 -14.25
C TRP A 53 6.96 -19.21 -14.68
N ALA A 54 7.72 -20.12 -15.29
CA ALA A 54 7.23 -21.43 -15.72
C ALA A 54 6.53 -22.18 -14.56
N GLY A 55 5.32 -22.67 -14.82
CA GLY A 55 4.54 -23.43 -13.83
C GLY A 55 3.86 -22.59 -12.74
N GLN A 56 3.98 -21.27 -12.78
CA GLN A 56 3.18 -20.37 -11.92
C GLN A 56 1.82 -20.07 -12.54
N LYS A 57 0.88 -19.64 -11.71
CA LYS A 57 -0.43 -19.12 -12.13
C LYS A 57 -0.55 -17.65 -11.77
N VAL A 58 -0.75 -16.78 -12.75
CA VAL A 58 -0.72 -15.32 -12.54
C VAL A 58 -1.97 -14.67 -13.12
N ALA A 59 -2.60 -13.83 -12.33
CA ALA A 59 -3.72 -13.00 -12.75
C ALA A 59 -3.25 -11.57 -13.03
N PHE A 60 -3.88 -10.92 -14.01
CA PHE A 60 -3.66 -9.52 -14.36
C PHE A 60 -4.97 -8.76 -14.39
N VAL A 61 -4.99 -7.57 -13.80
CA VAL A 61 -6.06 -6.60 -14.05
C VAL A 61 -5.92 -5.99 -15.45
N ASP A 62 -6.98 -5.36 -15.95
CA ASP A 62 -6.90 -4.56 -17.19
C ASP A 62 -6.15 -3.24 -16.91
N PRO A 63 -4.96 -3.01 -17.49
CA PRO A 63 -4.16 -1.82 -17.19
C PRO A 63 -4.86 -0.51 -17.60
N ARG A 64 -5.84 -0.56 -18.50
CA ARG A 64 -6.59 0.64 -18.94
C ARG A 64 -7.64 1.10 -17.93
N LYS A 65 -8.00 0.23 -16.97
CA LYS A 65 -8.98 0.52 -15.91
C LYS A 65 -8.32 0.88 -14.58
N TRP A 66 -6.98 0.84 -14.52
CA TRP A 66 -6.19 1.04 -13.31
C TRP A 66 -5.29 2.26 -13.52
N GLU A 67 -5.89 3.45 -13.39
CA GLU A 67 -5.24 4.75 -13.54
C GLU A 67 -5.69 5.71 -12.43
N LEU A 68 -4.80 6.61 -12.00
CA LEU A 68 -5.15 7.65 -11.05
C LEU A 68 -6.22 8.57 -11.63
N HIS A 69 -7.08 9.09 -10.73
CA HIS A 69 -8.04 10.11 -11.10
C HIS A 69 -7.30 11.36 -11.62
N PRO A 70 -7.78 12.03 -12.70
CA PRO A 70 -7.10 13.21 -13.26
C PRO A 70 -6.89 14.36 -12.27
N ALA A 71 -7.69 14.40 -11.21
CA ALA A 71 -7.53 15.40 -10.13
C ALA A 71 -6.29 15.15 -9.25
N VAL A 72 -5.76 13.93 -9.26
CA VAL A 72 -4.57 13.53 -8.47
C VAL A 72 -3.31 13.64 -9.32
N CYS A 73 -3.38 13.19 -10.58
CA CYS A 73 -2.25 13.20 -11.49
C CYS A 73 -2.71 13.66 -12.87
N GLU A 74 -2.03 14.66 -13.42
CA GLU A 74 -2.27 15.11 -14.79
C GLU A 74 -2.02 13.96 -15.77
N ARG A 75 -2.97 13.77 -16.69
CA ARG A 75 -2.87 12.73 -17.71
C ARG A 75 -2.02 13.21 -18.88
N ILE A 76 -0.82 12.67 -18.96
CA ILE A 76 0.06 12.85 -20.11
C ILE A 76 -0.08 11.62 -21.02
N GLU A 77 -0.77 11.77 -22.16
CA GLU A 77 -1.16 10.63 -23.00
C GLU A 77 0.02 9.79 -23.49
N ILE A 78 1.15 10.43 -23.84
CA ILE A 78 2.35 9.71 -24.28
C ILE A 78 2.93 8.82 -23.16
N VAL A 79 2.90 9.30 -21.92
CA VAL A 79 3.33 8.53 -20.74
C VAL A 79 2.35 7.38 -20.49
N ARG A 80 1.05 7.66 -20.54
CA ARG A 80 -0.01 6.67 -20.34
C ARG A 80 0.07 5.52 -21.33
N GLU A 81 0.18 5.81 -22.63
CA GLU A 81 0.27 4.77 -23.67
C GLU A 81 1.57 3.97 -23.53
N LYS A 82 2.67 4.62 -23.15
CA LYS A 82 3.95 3.93 -22.87
C LYS A 82 3.81 2.96 -21.68
N GLN A 83 3.19 3.38 -20.58
CA GLN A 83 2.94 2.53 -19.41
C GLN A 83 2.07 1.32 -19.75
N ILE A 84 0.96 1.53 -20.48
CA ILE A 84 0.09 0.43 -20.93
C ILE A 84 0.87 -0.53 -21.83
N SER A 85 1.65 -0.02 -22.78
CA SER A 85 2.44 -0.86 -23.69
C SER A 85 3.50 -1.69 -22.95
N GLU A 86 4.23 -1.09 -22.00
CA GLU A 86 5.25 -1.81 -21.22
C GLU A 86 4.62 -2.86 -20.30
N PHE A 87 3.48 -2.55 -19.71
CA PHE A 87 2.71 -3.51 -18.93
C PHE A 87 2.30 -4.72 -19.79
N LEU A 88 1.70 -4.49 -20.96
CA LEU A 88 1.29 -5.57 -21.88
C LEU A 88 2.48 -6.38 -22.39
N GLN A 89 3.64 -5.75 -22.59
CA GLN A 89 4.88 -6.47 -22.92
C GLN A 89 5.34 -7.36 -21.76
N ALA A 90 5.21 -6.92 -20.51
CA ALA A 90 5.50 -7.74 -19.33
C ALA A 90 4.55 -8.95 -19.25
N VAL A 91 3.24 -8.76 -19.50
CA VAL A 91 2.26 -9.86 -19.58
C VAL A 91 2.69 -10.89 -20.64
N ALA A 92 3.04 -10.42 -21.85
CA ALA A 92 3.49 -11.29 -22.94
C ALA A 92 4.77 -12.07 -22.58
N THR A 93 5.72 -11.41 -21.90
CA THR A 93 6.97 -12.03 -21.44
C THR A 93 6.71 -13.13 -20.41
N ILE A 94 5.84 -12.87 -19.43
CA ILE A 94 5.45 -13.85 -18.41
C ILE A 94 4.75 -15.05 -19.07
N ARG A 95 3.77 -14.81 -19.95
CA ARG A 95 3.07 -15.86 -20.70
C ARG A 95 4.03 -16.73 -21.51
N ALA A 96 4.98 -16.12 -22.22
CA ALA A 96 5.95 -16.83 -23.04
C ALA A 96 6.88 -17.76 -22.24
N SER A 97 7.00 -17.57 -20.92
CA SER A 97 7.80 -18.43 -20.05
C SER A 97 7.08 -19.71 -19.60
N GLY A 98 5.85 -19.96 -20.06
CA GLY A 98 5.07 -21.15 -19.70
C GLY A 98 4.20 -20.98 -18.45
N THR A 99 3.86 -19.74 -18.11
CA THR A 99 2.94 -19.38 -17.02
C THR A 99 1.49 -19.48 -17.49
N GLU A 100 0.62 -19.99 -16.62
CA GLU A 100 -0.83 -19.90 -16.82
C GLU A 100 -1.28 -18.47 -16.48
N VAL A 101 -1.80 -17.75 -17.48
CA VAL A 101 -2.13 -16.32 -17.36
C VAL A 101 -3.63 -16.11 -17.49
N THR A 102 -4.23 -15.49 -16.47
CA THR A 102 -5.62 -15.00 -16.49
C THR A 102 -5.61 -13.48 -16.59
N GLU A 103 -6.24 -12.92 -17.62
CA GLU A 103 -6.28 -11.47 -17.86
C GLU A 103 -7.64 -10.88 -17.53
N ASN A 104 -7.64 -9.57 -17.30
CA ASN A 104 -8.84 -8.75 -17.08
C ASN A 104 -9.66 -9.17 -15.85
N VAL A 105 -9.00 -9.66 -14.80
CA VAL A 105 -9.68 -9.90 -13.53
C VAL A 105 -10.12 -8.57 -12.93
N VAL A 106 -11.24 -8.60 -12.21
CA VAL A 106 -11.82 -7.41 -11.58
C VAL A 106 -11.46 -7.45 -10.10
N LEU A 107 -10.62 -6.51 -9.67
CA LEU A 107 -10.32 -6.24 -8.26
C LEU A 107 -11.08 -4.97 -7.85
N PRO A 108 -11.67 -4.90 -6.65
CA PRO A 108 -12.31 -3.69 -6.15
C PRO A 108 -11.35 -2.50 -6.12
N GLN A 109 -11.84 -1.33 -6.52
CA GLN A 109 -11.12 -0.07 -6.48
C GLN A 109 -11.17 0.55 -5.09
N VAL A 110 -10.26 1.49 -4.82
CA VAL A 110 -10.23 2.19 -3.52
C VAL A 110 -11.54 2.92 -3.25
N ASP A 111 -12.15 3.52 -4.26
CA ASP A 111 -13.42 4.26 -4.15
C ASP A 111 -14.61 3.37 -3.77
N GLU A 112 -14.50 2.04 -3.96
CA GLU A 112 -15.51 1.08 -3.52
C GLU A 112 -15.43 0.81 -2.01
N MET A 113 -14.34 1.21 -1.35
CA MET A 113 -14.18 1.16 0.11
C MET A 113 -14.73 2.44 0.76
N ALA A 114 -15.98 2.77 0.46
CA ALA A 114 -16.70 3.89 1.06
C ALA A 114 -17.63 3.42 2.19
N TRP A 115 -17.49 4.02 3.38
CA TRP A 115 -18.34 3.74 4.54
C TRP A 115 -19.18 4.97 4.86
N GLU A 116 -20.51 4.82 4.82
CA GLU A 116 -21.47 5.92 5.08
C GLU A 116 -21.23 7.18 4.19
N GLY A 117 -20.64 6.98 3.01
CA GLY A 117 -20.34 8.05 2.04
C GLY A 117 -18.93 8.65 2.18
N GLU A 118 -18.15 8.23 3.16
CA GLU A 118 -16.78 8.69 3.40
C GLU A 118 -15.75 7.61 3.01
N ASP A 119 -14.50 8.00 2.73
CA ASP A 119 -13.40 7.06 2.52
C ASP A 119 -13.15 6.25 3.82
N ALA A 120 -13.38 4.94 3.76
CA ALA A 120 -13.28 4.07 4.93
C ALA A 120 -11.84 3.95 5.44
N LEU A 121 -10.85 3.91 4.53
CA LEU A 121 -9.43 3.82 4.90
C LEU A 121 -8.98 5.11 5.59
N GLU A 122 -9.31 6.27 5.02
CA GLU A 122 -8.97 7.57 5.62
C GLU A 122 -9.64 7.74 6.98
N THR A 123 -10.92 7.37 7.10
CA THR A 123 -11.66 7.41 8.37
C THR A 123 -10.94 6.58 9.44
N VAL A 124 -10.53 5.36 9.11
CA VAL A 124 -9.85 4.46 10.04
C VAL A 124 -8.42 4.95 10.34
N TRP A 125 -7.66 5.36 9.34
CA TRP A 125 -6.31 5.91 9.52
C TRP A 125 -6.31 7.12 10.45
N ASN A 126 -7.19 8.08 10.22
CA ASN A 126 -7.31 9.26 11.08
C ASN A 126 -7.72 8.87 12.51
N SER A 127 -8.52 7.82 12.69
CA SER A 127 -8.89 7.34 14.03
C SER A 127 -7.75 6.66 14.81
N TYR A 128 -6.79 6.05 14.12
CA TYR A 128 -5.64 5.39 14.76
C TYR A 128 -4.46 6.34 14.98
N LEU A 129 -4.18 7.20 14.00
CA LEU A 129 -2.92 7.94 13.88
C LEU A 129 -2.49 8.65 15.16
N GLY A 130 -3.38 9.37 15.84
CA GLY A 130 -3.05 10.10 17.06
C GLY A 130 -2.59 9.19 18.19
N GLY A 131 -3.27 8.06 18.40
CA GLY A 131 -2.87 7.07 19.41
C GLY A 131 -1.54 6.40 19.08
N GLU A 132 -1.32 6.12 17.79
CA GLU A 132 -0.07 5.53 17.29
C GLU A 132 1.11 6.51 17.42
N ILE A 133 0.93 7.78 17.03
CA ILE A 133 1.93 8.85 17.23
C ILE A 133 2.25 9.01 18.71
N ASN A 134 1.25 9.04 19.59
CA ASN A 134 1.48 9.13 21.02
C ASN A 134 2.35 7.96 21.50
N SER A 135 2.04 6.73 21.09
CA SER A 135 2.80 5.55 21.47
C SER A 135 4.25 5.63 20.98
N PHE A 136 4.46 6.01 19.72
CA PHE A 136 5.78 6.20 19.12
C PHE A 136 6.61 7.28 19.82
N LEU A 137 6.03 8.45 20.09
CA LEU A 137 6.71 9.56 20.78
C LEU A 137 7.12 9.21 22.21
N ASN A 138 6.39 8.31 22.87
CA ASN A 138 6.74 7.81 24.21
C ASN A 138 7.94 6.85 24.21
N GLU A 139 8.42 6.37 23.06
CA GLU A 139 9.65 5.58 22.96
C GLU A 139 10.93 6.44 23.05
N TYR A 140 10.82 7.75 22.81
CA TYR A 140 11.96 8.67 22.83
C TYR A 140 12.31 9.14 24.24
N THR A 141 13.59 9.09 24.57
CA THR A 141 14.11 9.55 25.88
C THR A 141 14.48 11.03 25.90
N GLU A 142 14.84 11.62 24.75
CA GLU A 142 15.40 12.99 24.68
C GLU A 142 14.38 14.06 24.29
N SER A 143 13.42 13.75 23.41
CA SER A 143 12.35 14.69 23.05
C SER A 143 11.51 15.02 24.29
N SER A 144 10.88 16.20 24.37
CA SER A 144 9.85 16.50 25.37
C SER A 144 8.42 16.34 24.84
N VAL A 145 8.25 16.15 23.53
CA VAL A 145 6.95 15.95 22.88
C VAL A 145 6.51 14.50 23.08
N ARG A 146 5.29 14.30 23.58
CA ARG A 146 4.73 12.99 23.96
C ARG A 146 3.38 12.71 23.36
N THR A 147 2.71 13.73 22.83
CA THR A 147 1.39 13.56 22.23
C THR A 147 1.27 14.29 20.90
N VAL A 148 0.30 13.90 20.09
CA VAL A 148 -0.03 14.54 18.82
C VAL A 148 -0.46 16.00 19.01
N GLU A 149 -1.16 16.33 20.11
CA GLU A 149 -1.47 17.73 20.45
C GLU A 149 -0.21 18.55 20.69
N GLN A 150 0.76 17.99 21.42
CA GLN A 150 2.03 18.65 21.67
C GLN A 150 2.84 18.79 20.37
N LEU A 151 2.76 17.80 19.46
CA LEU A 151 3.41 17.87 18.15
C LEU A 151 2.80 18.98 17.28
N ILE A 152 1.48 19.06 17.19
CA ILE A 152 0.76 20.12 16.45
C ILE A 152 1.11 21.50 17.01
N GLN A 153 1.15 21.64 18.35
CA GLN A 153 1.55 22.89 18.98
C GLN A 153 3.00 23.22 18.67
N TRP A 154 3.91 22.25 18.75
CA TRP A 154 5.32 22.44 18.44
C TRP A 154 5.52 22.88 16.98
N ASN A 155 4.85 22.25 16.02
CA ASN A 155 4.86 22.68 14.61
C ASN A 155 4.35 24.13 14.46
N SER A 156 3.31 24.49 15.22
CA SER A 156 2.73 25.84 15.20
C SER A 156 3.65 26.92 15.80
N ASP A 157 4.44 26.55 16.81
CA ASP A 157 5.43 27.43 17.45
C ASP A 157 6.72 27.56 16.61
N HIS A 158 6.97 26.60 15.71
CA HIS A 158 8.13 26.52 14.82
C HIS A 158 7.71 26.57 13.34
N LYS A 159 6.72 27.41 13.00
CA LYS A 159 6.12 27.49 11.65
C LYS A 159 7.11 27.74 10.53
N ASP A 160 8.16 28.50 10.78
CA ASP A 160 9.23 28.78 9.82
C ASP A 160 10.03 27.53 9.44
N LEU A 161 10.07 26.52 10.32
CA LEU A 161 10.69 25.22 10.09
C LEU A 161 9.68 24.18 9.57
N GLU A 162 8.56 24.01 10.29
CA GLU A 162 7.65 22.86 10.10
C GLU A 162 6.47 23.15 9.18
N LEU A 163 6.07 24.41 9.03
CA LEU A 163 4.93 24.83 8.21
C LEU A 163 5.33 25.96 7.24
N PRO A 164 6.39 25.79 6.44
CA PRO A 164 6.87 26.83 5.55
C PRO A 164 5.79 27.21 4.52
N PRO A 165 5.79 28.44 3.97
CA PRO A 165 4.73 28.88 3.04
C PRO A 165 4.51 27.98 1.82
N ALA A 166 5.54 27.24 1.38
CA ALA A 166 5.43 26.27 0.29
C ALA A 166 4.69 24.97 0.70
N PHE A 167 4.70 24.63 1.99
CA PHE A 167 4.11 23.41 2.56
C PHE A 167 3.49 23.70 3.94
N PRO A 168 2.41 24.50 4.03
CA PRO A 168 1.90 25.01 5.30
C PRO A 168 0.99 24.02 6.05
N GLY A 169 0.96 22.75 5.63
CA GLY A 169 -0.08 21.79 6.00
C GLY A 169 0.31 20.85 7.14
N GLN A 170 -0.60 20.67 8.10
CA GLN A 170 -0.58 19.59 9.10
C GLN A 170 -1.98 18.96 9.28
N GLU A 171 -2.83 19.08 8.26
CA GLU A 171 -4.26 18.74 8.34
C GLU A 171 -4.52 17.29 8.79
N GLN A 172 -3.65 16.34 8.41
CA GLN A 172 -3.79 14.96 8.85
C GLN A 172 -3.63 14.79 10.37
N LEU A 173 -2.71 15.54 10.98
CA LEU A 173 -2.57 15.59 12.44
C LEU A 173 -3.79 16.25 13.09
N ASP A 174 -4.28 17.34 12.50
CA ASP A 174 -5.50 17.98 12.99
C ASP A 174 -6.73 17.07 12.88
N ASN A 175 -6.80 16.25 11.81
CA ASN A 175 -7.92 15.35 11.56
C ASN A 175 -7.96 14.18 12.54
N THR A 176 -6.80 13.72 13.06
CA THR A 176 -6.82 12.68 14.09
C THR A 176 -7.46 13.17 15.39
N LEU A 177 -7.27 14.45 15.75
CA LEU A 177 -7.93 15.06 16.92
C LEU A 177 -9.44 15.24 16.75
N LYS A 178 -9.94 15.27 15.51
CA LYS A 178 -11.37 15.38 15.19
C LYS A 178 -12.07 14.02 15.20
N SER A 179 -11.32 12.92 15.18
CA SER A 179 -11.90 11.59 15.17
C SER A 179 -12.64 11.29 16.47
N ASN A 180 -13.88 10.86 16.37
CA ASN A 180 -14.74 10.47 17.49
C ASN A 180 -15.23 9.02 17.39
N LEU A 181 -14.55 8.19 16.58
CA LEU A 181 -14.90 6.80 16.40
C LEU A 181 -14.69 6.02 17.71
N THR A 182 -15.72 5.27 18.13
CA THR A 182 -15.56 4.28 19.19
C THR A 182 -14.77 3.09 18.67
N GLU A 183 -14.19 2.30 19.58
CA GLU A 183 -13.51 1.06 19.24
C GLU A 183 -14.41 0.14 18.40
N GLU A 184 -15.66 -0.04 18.81
CA GLU A 184 -16.61 -0.92 18.14
C GLU A 184 -16.86 -0.46 16.70
N LYS A 185 -17.15 0.83 16.52
CA LYS A 185 -17.39 1.39 15.17
C LYS A 185 -16.14 1.30 14.30
N ARG A 186 -14.96 1.55 14.88
CA ARG A 186 -13.68 1.42 14.17
C ARG A 186 -13.49 -0.02 13.69
N GLN A 187 -13.78 -1.02 14.52
CA GLN A 187 -13.66 -2.43 14.13
C GLN A 187 -14.69 -2.86 13.08
N GLU A 188 -15.90 -2.29 13.09
CA GLU A 188 -16.88 -2.49 12.01
C GLU A 188 -16.32 -2.03 10.66
N ILE A 189 -15.76 -0.82 10.61
CA ILE A 189 -15.19 -0.25 9.38
C ILE A 189 -13.96 -1.05 8.93
N VAL A 190 -13.09 -1.46 9.87
CA VAL A 190 -11.95 -2.34 9.55
C VAL A 190 -12.42 -3.66 8.95
N SER A 191 -13.46 -4.27 9.52
CA SER A 191 -14.03 -5.53 9.00
C SER A 191 -14.62 -5.34 7.60
N PHE A 192 -15.27 -4.20 7.35
CA PHE A 192 -15.75 -3.82 6.02
C PHE A 192 -14.60 -3.66 5.01
N ILE A 193 -13.56 -2.91 5.35
CA ILE A 193 -12.37 -2.74 4.50
C ILE A 193 -11.75 -4.10 4.15
N ARG A 194 -11.55 -4.96 5.16
CA ARG A 194 -11.00 -6.31 4.95
C ARG A 194 -11.91 -7.15 4.08
N LYS A 195 -13.22 -7.12 4.31
CA LYS A 195 -14.18 -7.86 3.46
C LYS A 195 -14.05 -7.46 1.99
N ILE A 196 -14.02 -6.17 1.69
CA ILE A 196 -13.95 -5.69 0.29
C ILE A 196 -12.58 -5.99 -0.33
N ALA A 197 -11.49 -5.59 0.33
CA ALA A 197 -10.16 -5.69 -0.26
C ALA A 197 -9.63 -7.13 -0.30
N LYS A 198 -9.82 -7.88 0.79
CA LYS A 198 -9.30 -9.23 0.95
C LYS A 198 -10.28 -10.27 0.40
N ASP A 199 -11.45 -10.39 1.02
CA ASP A 199 -12.35 -11.53 0.77
C ASP A 199 -13.03 -11.41 -0.61
N ASP A 200 -13.69 -10.29 -0.89
CA ASP A 200 -14.38 -10.02 -2.16
C ASP A 200 -13.40 -9.58 -3.28
N GLY A 201 -12.16 -9.26 -2.90
CA GLY A 201 -11.07 -8.81 -3.77
C GLY A 201 -10.08 -9.92 -4.10
N PHE A 202 -8.92 -9.91 -3.43
CA PHE A 202 -7.82 -10.83 -3.73
C PHE A 202 -8.20 -12.30 -3.60
N ASP A 203 -8.86 -12.70 -2.51
CA ASP A 203 -9.16 -14.12 -2.24
C ASP A 203 -10.14 -14.67 -3.26
N ARG A 204 -11.22 -13.95 -3.54
CA ARG A 204 -12.13 -14.32 -4.62
C ARG A 204 -11.41 -14.52 -5.95
N ILE A 205 -10.50 -13.62 -6.32
CA ILE A 205 -9.71 -13.75 -7.57
C ILE A 205 -8.83 -15.01 -7.52
N PHE A 206 -8.13 -15.25 -6.42
CA PHE A 206 -7.26 -16.42 -6.26
C PHE A 206 -8.06 -17.72 -6.27
N GLU A 207 -9.24 -17.77 -5.65
CA GLU A 207 -10.14 -18.91 -5.65
C GLU A 207 -10.73 -19.20 -7.04
N GLU A 208 -11.22 -18.17 -7.74
CA GLU A 208 -11.85 -18.30 -9.06
C GLU A 208 -10.84 -18.69 -10.15
N THR A 209 -9.62 -18.17 -10.07
CA THR A 209 -8.62 -18.31 -11.14
C THR A 209 -7.52 -19.33 -10.82
N GLY A 210 -7.35 -19.70 -9.55
CA GLY A 210 -6.20 -20.46 -9.07
C GLY A 210 -4.88 -19.70 -9.13
N ALA A 211 -4.89 -18.39 -9.38
CA ALA A 211 -3.68 -17.58 -9.43
C ALA A 211 -3.02 -17.45 -8.05
N GLU A 212 -1.69 -17.38 -8.04
CA GLU A 212 -0.84 -17.22 -6.84
C GLU A 212 -0.40 -15.77 -6.66
N VAL A 213 -0.46 -14.97 -7.73
CA VAL A 213 -0.09 -13.57 -7.78
C VAL A 213 -1.07 -12.80 -8.65
N LEU A 214 -1.48 -11.62 -8.19
CA LEU A 214 -2.20 -10.62 -8.96
C LEU A 214 -1.26 -9.46 -9.31
N ILE A 215 -1.19 -9.10 -10.60
CA ILE A 215 -0.34 -8.02 -11.10
C ILE A 215 -1.21 -6.92 -11.72
N GLY A 216 -0.88 -5.67 -11.41
CA GLY A 216 -1.52 -4.49 -11.98
C GLY A 216 -0.59 -3.28 -12.02
N PRO A 217 -0.96 -2.22 -12.76
CA PRO A 217 -0.20 -0.97 -12.78
C PRO A 217 -0.14 -0.34 -11.39
N LEU A 218 1.04 0.17 -11.01
CA LEU A 218 1.22 0.87 -9.74
C LEU A 218 0.31 2.12 -9.66
N ASP A 219 0.17 2.79 -10.79
CA ASP A 219 -0.55 4.06 -10.94
C ASP A 219 -2.08 3.89 -10.92
N GLY A 220 -2.59 2.73 -10.52
CA GLY A 220 -4.01 2.50 -10.23
C GLY A 220 -4.31 2.30 -8.74
N ARG A 221 -3.37 2.57 -7.83
CA ARG A 221 -3.52 2.31 -6.38
C ARG A 221 -3.78 0.84 -6.01
N ILE A 222 -3.40 -0.12 -6.85
CA ILE A 222 -3.52 -1.55 -6.52
C ILE A 222 -2.80 -1.92 -5.21
N VAL A 223 -1.68 -1.26 -4.93
CA VAL A 223 -0.93 -1.41 -3.67
C VAL A 223 -1.69 -0.90 -2.46
N THR A 224 -2.59 0.09 -2.63
CA THR A 224 -3.50 0.55 -1.57
C THR A 224 -4.52 -0.53 -1.25
N VAL A 225 -5.10 -1.19 -2.26
CA VAL A 225 -6.01 -2.32 -2.06
C VAL A 225 -5.28 -3.49 -1.39
N ALA A 226 -4.04 -3.78 -1.77
CA ALA A 226 -3.23 -4.81 -1.11
C ALA A 226 -2.94 -4.47 0.36
N ALA A 227 -2.64 -3.22 0.68
CA ALA A 227 -2.49 -2.76 2.07
C ALA A 227 -3.80 -2.89 2.85
N ALA A 228 -4.91 -2.50 2.24
CA ALA A 228 -6.26 -2.64 2.78
C ALA A 228 -6.71 -4.10 2.96
N ALA A 229 -6.14 -5.05 2.21
CA ALA A 229 -6.30 -6.48 2.43
C ALA A 229 -5.36 -7.05 3.51
N GLY A 230 -4.30 -6.31 3.85
CA GLY A 230 -3.22 -6.76 4.73
C GLY A 230 -2.18 -7.63 4.03
N TYR A 231 -2.24 -7.74 2.71
CA TYR A 231 -1.43 -8.65 1.89
C TYR A 231 -0.03 -8.10 1.60
N PRO A 232 0.94 -8.99 1.32
CA PRO A 232 2.25 -8.58 0.86
C PRO A 232 2.12 -7.98 -0.54
N ALA A 233 2.96 -6.99 -0.84
CA ALA A 233 2.95 -6.32 -2.14
C ALA A 233 4.37 -6.00 -2.60
N GLY A 234 4.63 -6.21 -3.89
CA GLY A 234 5.91 -5.92 -4.54
C GLY A 234 5.71 -5.01 -5.74
N VAL A 235 6.76 -4.28 -6.09
CA VAL A 235 6.82 -3.48 -7.32
C VAL A 235 8.10 -3.87 -8.04
N ALA A 236 8.01 -4.02 -9.36
CA ALA A 236 9.14 -4.26 -10.23
C ALA A 236 9.19 -3.17 -11.32
N PRO A 237 10.37 -2.59 -11.61
CA PRO A 237 10.50 -1.64 -12.71
C PRO A 237 10.32 -2.35 -14.06
N LEU A 238 9.44 -1.82 -14.91
CA LEU A 238 9.20 -2.35 -16.26
C LEU A 238 9.92 -1.56 -17.36
N GLY A 239 10.22 -0.28 -17.10
CA GLY A 239 10.87 0.59 -18.08
C GLY A 239 10.82 2.07 -17.65
N TYR A 240 10.87 2.94 -18.65
CA TYR A 240 10.88 4.40 -18.49
C TYR A 240 10.01 5.02 -19.59
N ALA A 241 9.34 6.12 -19.28
CA ALA A 241 8.69 6.96 -20.28
C ALA A 241 9.61 8.14 -20.62
N ASP A 242 9.76 8.43 -21.91
CA ASP A 242 10.42 9.66 -22.35
C ASP A 242 9.49 10.85 -22.08
N ASN A 243 10.07 11.94 -21.57
CA ASN A 243 9.36 13.21 -21.34
C ASN A 243 9.19 14.02 -22.62
#